data_AF-A0AAW0C8X0-F1
#
_entry.id   AF-A0AAW0C8X0-F1
#
_cell.length_a   1.000
_cell.length_b   1.000
_cell.length_c   1.000
_cell.angle_alpha   90.00
_cell.angle_beta   90.00
_cell.angle_gamma   90.00
#
_symmetry.space_group_name_H-M   'P 1'
#
loop_
_entity.id
_entity.type
_entity.pdbx_description
1 polymer ?
#
loop_
_entity_poly.entity_id
_entity_poly.type
_entity_poly.pdbx_seq_one_letter_code
_entity_poly.pdbx_strand_id
1 'polypeptide(L)'
;MDLVRNPIVPGDFVLAKLKGYPSWPAMVVFPETLPEQVACARHCAASHAVKFYPDCDFAWVETAQIQLIRARLLEKPNLVNKRKKLQQGYKAAHQALLQQRRTRRWRFQLQRTFLDTQNIVSADRTLTKIEEKHVDITEHDLIASSILHKELWLRAMKLVEQWLKRVT
;
A
#
# COMPACT_ATOMS: atom_id res chain seq x y z
N MET A 1 -23.75 12.54 -12.77
CA MET A 1 -23.34 11.12 -12.70
C MET A 1 -21.91 11.12 -12.18
N ASP A 2 -21.77 11.35 -10.87
CA ASP A 2 -20.47 11.44 -10.23
C ASP A 2 -19.91 10.02 -10.10
N LEU A 3 -18.94 9.69 -10.93
CA LEU A 3 -18.14 8.49 -10.78
C LEU A 3 -17.59 8.51 -9.36
N VAL A 4 -18.08 7.59 -8.51
CA VAL A 4 -17.55 7.35 -7.17
C VAL A 4 -16.04 7.14 -7.33
N ARG A 5 -15.24 8.17 -7.02
CA ARG A 5 -13.79 8.03 -7.02
C ARG A 5 -13.48 7.07 -5.88
N ASN A 6 -12.89 5.92 -6.19
CA ASN A 6 -12.42 5.00 -5.16
C ASN A 6 -11.56 5.78 -4.16
N PRO A 7 -11.76 5.56 -2.84
CA PRO A 7 -10.99 6.24 -1.82
C PRO A 7 -9.51 5.89 -1.98
N ILE A 8 -8.66 6.89 -1.81
CA ILE A 8 -7.21 6.72 -1.86
C ILE A 8 -6.77 6.05 -0.56
N VAL A 9 -6.14 4.87 -0.64
CA VAL A 9 -5.76 4.06 0.53
C VAL A 9 -4.25 3.83 0.62
N PRO A 10 -3.72 3.48 1.81
CA PRO A 10 -2.32 3.11 1.95
C PRO A 10 -1.89 1.99 1.00
N GLY A 11 -0.75 2.20 0.34
CA GLY A 11 -0.21 1.33 -0.71
C GLY A 11 -0.60 1.74 -2.12
N ASP A 12 -1.46 2.74 -2.31
CA ASP A 12 -1.74 3.30 -3.62
C ASP A 12 -0.60 4.20 -4.09
N PHE A 13 -0.28 4.12 -5.38
CA PHE A 13 0.67 5.04 -6.02
C PHE A 13 -0.06 6.25 -6.58
N VAL A 14 0.49 7.42 -6.32
CA VAL A 14 -0.17 8.70 -6.58
C VAL A 14 0.82 9.76 -7.09
N LEU A 15 0.30 10.75 -7.84
CA LEU A 15 0.99 11.99 -8.14
C LEU A 15 0.60 12.96 -7.03
N ALA A 16 1.54 13.27 -6.16
CA ALA A 16 1.35 14.26 -5.11
C ALA A 16 1.97 15.58 -5.55
N LYS A 17 1.23 16.67 -5.34
CA LYS A 17 1.63 18.03 -5.72
C LYS A 17 1.95 18.84 -4.46
N LEU A 18 3.22 19.21 -4.30
CA LEU A 18 3.65 20.18 -3.29
C LEU A 18 3.72 21.59 -3.89
N LYS A 19 3.51 22.61 -3.05
CA LYS A 19 3.64 24.02 -3.45
C LYS A 19 5.06 24.28 -3.99
N GLY A 20 5.16 24.81 -5.20
CA GLY A 20 6.45 25.13 -5.85
C GLY A 20 7.13 23.95 -6.58
N TYR A 21 6.64 22.72 -6.44
CA TYR A 21 7.22 21.53 -7.09
C TYR A 21 6.26 20.99 -8.15
N PRO A 22 6.73 20.33 -9.24
CA PRO A 22 5.82 19.62 -10.15
C PRO A 22 5.14 18.45 -9.42
N SER A 23 4.04 17.93 -9.98
CA SER A 23 3.43 16.71 -9.45
C SER A 23 4.43 15.57 -9.51
N TRP A 24 4.62 14.90 -8.38
CA TRP A 24 5.74 13.98 -8.17
C TRP A 24 5.22 12.59 -7.77
N PRO A 25 5.84 11.50 -8.27
CA PRO A 25 5.42 10.15 -7.93
C PRO A 25 5.67 9.85 -6.45
N ALA A 26 4.63 9.38 -5.79
CA ALA A 26 4.64 9.00 -4.39
C ALA A 26 3.77 7.76 -4.16
N MET A 27 3.89 7.17 -2.98
CA MET A 27 3.01 6.11 -2.49
C MET A 27 2.37 6.56 -1.20
N VAL A 28 1.07 6.32 -1.05
CA VAL A 28 0.36 6.56 0.20
C VAL A 28 0.83 5.56 1.22
N VAL A 29 1.18 6.03 2.42
CA VAL A 29 1.68 5.20 3.51
C VAL A 29 0.77 5.31 4.71
N PHE A 30 0.93 4.36 5.62
CA PHE A 30 0.30 4.40 6.93
C PHE A 30 0.92 5.52 7.77
N PRO A 31 0.14 6.41 8.40
CA PRO A 31 0.66 7.46 9.28
C PRO A 31 1.64 6.96 10.33
N GLU A 32 1.45 5.74 10.82
CA GLU A 32 2.28 5.07 11.81
C GLU A 32 3.69 4.74 11.31
N THR A 33 3.90 4.77 9.99
CA THR A 33 5.22 4.55 9.37
C THR A 33 6.02 5.84 9.18
N LEU A 34 5.43 6.99 9.49
CA LEU A 34 6.10 8.28 9.37
C LEU A 34 7.13 8.47 10.49
N PRO A 35 8.26 9.14 10.21
CA PRO A 35 9.12 9.69 11.26
C PRO A 35 8.31 10.64 12.16
N GLU A 36 8.60 10.65 13.45
CA GLU A 36 7.86 11.44 14.46
C GLU A 36 7.74 12.92 14.10
N GLN A 37 8.83 13.50 13.58
CA GLN A 37 8.87 14.89 13.10
C GLN A 37 7.82 15.18 12.01
N VAL A 38 7.59 14.23 11.10
CA VAL A 38 6.61 14.36 10.02
C VAL A 38 5.21 14.03 10.52
N ALA A 39 5.07 13.04 11.42
CA ALA A 39 3.80 12.66 12.01
C ALA A 39 3.13 13.84 12.74
N CYS A 40 3.90 14.61 13.52
CA CYS A 40 3.42 15.81 14.22
C CYS A 40 3.06 16.98 13.28
N ALA A 41 3.55 16.99 12.04
CA ALA A 41 3.31 18.06 11.07
C ALA A 41 1.98 17.90 10.31
N ARG A 42 1.06 17.04 10.77
CA ARG A 42 -0.26 16.90 10.14
C ARG A 42 -1.11 18.12 10.43
N HIS A 43 -1.33 18.95 9.41
CA HIS A 43 -2.14 20.17 9.55
C HIS A 43 -3.62 20.00 9.18
N CYS A 44 -3.97 18.98 8.37
CA CYS A 44 -5.33 18.80 7.85
C CYS A 44 -5.81 17.35 8.02
N ALA A 45 -7.08 17.18 8.39
CA ALA A 45 -7.71 15.86 8.49
C ALA A 45 -7.81 15.19 7.11
N ALA A 46 -8.15 15.96 6.06
CA ALA A 46 -8.25 15.54 4.66
C ALA A 46 -6.87 15.52 3.96
N SER A 47 -5.86 14.98 4.63
CA SER A 47 -4.52 14.78 4.08
C SER A 47 -4.07 13.34 4.23
N HIS A 48 -3.26 12.90 3.29
CA HIS A 48 -2.67 11.58 3.27
C HIS A 48 -1.18 11.67 3.56
N ALA A 49 -0.68 10.73 4.36
CA ALA A 49 0.74 10.49 4.51
C ALA A 49 1.27 9.87 3.22
N VAL A 50 2.26 10.48 2.58
CA VAL A 50 2.85 9.99 1.34
C VAL A 50 4.36 9.90 1.45
N LYS A 51 4.94 8.92 0.73
CA LYS A 51 6.37 8.70 0.55
C LYS A 51 6.74 9.01 -0.90
N PHE A 52 7.60 10.01 -1.11
CA PHE A 52 8.10 10.40 -2.42
C PHE A 52 9.29 9.55 -2.89
N TYR A 53 9.44 9.42 -4.21
CA TYR A 53 10.56 8.71 -4.83
C TYR A 53 11.46 9.68 -5.59
N PRO A 54 12.80 9.52 -5.63
CA PRO A 54 13.54 8.34 -5.18
C PRO A 54 13.98 8.40 -3.71
N ASP A 55 14.06 9.60 -3.14
CA ASP A 55 14.77 9.86 -1.87
C ASP A 55 14.05 9.31 -0.64
N CYS A 56 12.82 8.80 -0.79
CA CYS A 56 12.01 8.26 0.29
C CYS A 56 11.58 9.30 1.34
N ASP A 57 11.53 10.58 0.95
CA ASP A 57 11.02 11.66 1.78
C ASP A 57 9.52 11.50 2.05
N PHE A 58 9.09 11.94 3.23
CA PHE A 58 7.70 11.86 3.65
C PHE A 58 7.06 13.24 3.78
N ALA A 59 5.77 13.34 3.46
CA ALA A 59 4.97 14.52 3.76
C ALA A 59 3.49 14.18 3.94
N TRP A 60 2.76 15.13 4.53
CA TRP A 60 1.31 15.17 4.45
C TRP A 60 0.89 15.95 3.22
N VAL A 61 0.00 15.37 2.41
CA VAL A 61 -0.51 16.00 1.19
C VAL A 61 -2.02 15.92 1.19
N GLU A 62 -2.68 17.07 0.96
CA GLU A 62 -4.14 17.15 0.90
C GLU A 62 -4.70 16.30 -0.24
N THR A 63 -5.86 15.68 -0.04
CA THR A 63 -6.51 14.84 -1.05
C THR A 63 -6.73 15.57 -2.39
N ALA A 64 -6.99 16.88 -2.36
CA ALA A 64 -7.13 17.71 -3.55
C ALA A 64 -5.84 17.83 -4.39
N GLN A 65 -4.68 17.64 -3.77
CA GLN A 65 -3.35 17.71 -4.40
C GLN A 65 -2.78 16.33 -4.75
N ILE A 66 -3.60 15.28 -4.65
CA ILE A 66 -3.23 13.91 -4.95
C ILE A 66 -4.06 13.38 -6.11
N GLN A 67 -3.40 12.68 -7.03
CA GLN A 67 -4.06 11.98 -8.13
C GLN A 67 -3.57 10.54 -8.23
N LEU A 68 -4.48 9.57 -8.29
CA LEU A 68 -4.12 8.16 -8.43
C LEU A 68 -3.36 7.91 -9.74
N ILE A 69 -2.25 7.17 -9.66
CA ILE A 69 -1.42 6.83 -10.82
C ILE A 69 -1.66 5.40 -11.27
N ARG A 70 -1.86 5.24 -12.58
CA ARG A 70 -1.83 3.93 -13.23
C ARG A 70 -0.40 3.46 -13.47
N ALA A 71 -0.16 2.15 -13.33
CA ALA A 71 1.15 1.52 -13.54
C ALA A 71 1.83 1.90 -14.87
N ARG A 72 1.07 2.03 -15.97
CA ARG A 72 1.60 2.42 -17.29
C ARG A 72 2.23 3.82 -17.28
N LEU A 73 1.67 4.75 -16.51
CA LEU A 73 2.19 6.11 -16.40
C LEU A 73 3.51 6.14 -15.62
N LEU A 74 3.73 5.22 -14.67
CA LEU A 74 5.02 5.10 -13.98
C LEU A 74 6.10 4.51 -14.89
N GLU A 75 5.74 3.54 -15.73
CA GLU A 75 6.66 2.90 -16.69
C GLU A 75 7.11 3.89 -17.78
N LYS A 76 6.16 4.62 -18.36
CA LYS A 76 6.38 5.55 -19.47
C LYS A 76 5.73 6.89 -19.13
N PRO A 77 6.39 7.72 -18.31
CA PRO A 77 5.82 8.99 -17.90
C PRO A 77 5.86 10.00 -19.06
N ASN A 78 4.73 10.67 -19.30
CA ASN A 78 4.66 11.75 -20.28
C ASN A 78 5.18 13.06 -19.66
N LEU A 79 6.50 13.13 -19.46
CA LEU A 79 7.13 14.27 -18.81
C LEU A 79 7.37 15.40 -19.80
N VAL A 80 6.67 16.52 -19.59
CA VAL A 80 6.99 17.79 -20.26
C VAL A 80 8.41 18.25 -19.89
N ASN A 81 8.82 17.99 -18.64
CA ASN A 81 10.13 18.37 -18.11
C ASN A 81 11.04 17.16 -17.92
N LYS A 82 12.19 17.14 -18.60
CA LYS A 82 13.17 16.04 -18.57
C LYS A 82 14.22 16.15 -17.44
N ARG A 83 13.89 16.83 -16.34
CA ARG A 83 14.76 16.88 -15.14
C ARG A 83 15.15 15.47 -14.69
N LYS A 84 16.46 15.23 -14.57
CA LYS A 84 17.03 13.91 -14.21
C LYS A 84 16.42 13.34 -12.91
N LYS A 85 16.28 14.18 -11.87
CA LYS A 85 15.71 13.77 -10.57
C LYS A 85 14.25 13.33 -10.68
N LEU A 86 13.46 13.99 -11.53
CA LEU A 86 12.07 13.62 -11.78
C LEU A 86 12.00 12.26 -12.48
N GLN A 87 12.79 12.08 -13.54
CA GLN A 87 12.88 10.79 -14.23
C GLN A 87 13.31 9.65 -13.31
N GLN A 88 14.27 9.90 -12.42
CA GLN A 88 14.69 8.94 -11.39
C GLN A 88 13.55 8.62 -10.42
N GLY A 89 12.78 9.62 -10.00
CA GLY A 89 11.60 9.41 -9.15
C GLY A 89 10.57 8.48 -9.77
N TYR A 90 10.24 8.66 -11.06
CA TYR A 90 9.32 7.75 -11.76
C TYR A 90 9.87 6.34 -11.89
N LYS A 91 11.16 6.19 -12.23
CA LYS A 91 11.81 4.88 -12.31
C LYS A 91 11.80 4.16 -10.96
N ALA A 92 12.14 4.85 -9.88
CA ALA A 92 12.15 4.30 -8.53
C ALA A 92 10.73 3.92 -8.06
N ALA A 93 9.73 4.76 -8.33
CA ALA A 93 8.33 4.45 -8.03
C ALA A 93 7.83 3.23 -8.82
N HIS A 94 8.19 3.11 -10.10
CA HIS A 94 7.85 1.93 -10.91
C HIS A 94 8.47 0.66 -10.35
N GLN A 95 9.74 0.70 -9.96
CA GLN A 95 10.43 -0.44 -9.32
C GLN A 95 9.76 -0.82 -7.99
N ALA A 96 9.41 0.17 -7.15
CA ALA A 96 8.71 -0.07 -5.91
C ALA A 96 7.33 -0.71 -6.14
N LEU A 97 6.58 -0.29 -7.17
CA LEU A 97 5.33 -0.92 -7.55
C LEU A 97 5.52 -2.39 -7.96
N LEU A 98 6.56 -2.70 -8.74
CA LEU A 98 6.88 -4.08 -9.13
C LEU A 98 7.24 -4.93 -7.91
N GLN A 99 8.02 -4.39 -6.96
CA GLN A 99 8.34 -5.06 -5.71
C GLN A 99 7.08 -5.32 -4.88
N GLN A 100 6.22 -4.32 -4.70
CA GLN A 100 4.95 -4.46 -3.98
C GLN A 100 4.06 -5.54 -4.58
N ARG A 101 3.95 -5.62 -5.92
CA ARG A 101 3.18 -6.67 -6.60
C ARG A 101 3.76 -8.07 -6.35
N ARG A 102 5.08 -8.22 -6.38
CA ARG A 102 5.76 -9.48 -6.05
C ARG A 102 5.50 -9.91 -4.61
N THR A 103 5.67 -9.00 -3.66
CA THR A 103 5.47 -9.28 -2.23
C THR A 103 4.02 -9.59 -1.90
N ARG A 104 3.06 -8.84 -2.46
CA ARG A 104 1.63 -9.12 -2.26
C ARG A 104 1.25 -10.52 -2.75
N ARG A 105 1.76 -10.92 -3.93
CA ARG A 105 1.54 -12.27 -4.47
C ARG A 105 2.12 -13.35 -3.57
N TRP A 106 3.34 -13.14 -3.05
CA TRP A 106 3.98 -14.09 -2.15
C TRP A 106 3.25 -14.23 -0.81
N ARG A 107 2.83 -13.10 -0.21
CA ARG A 107 2.03 -13.11 1.04
C ARG A 107 0.71 -13.85 0.85
N PHE A 108 0.04 -13.60 -0.27
CA PHE A 108 -1.20 -14.28 -0.63
C PHE A 108 -1.00 -15.80 -0.75
N GLN A 109 0.07 -16.22 -1.43
CA GLN A 109 0.40 -17.62 -1.59
C GLN A 109 0.67 -18.30 -0.24
N LEU A 110 1.44 -17.66 0.64
CA LEU A 110 1.72 -18.19 1.98
C LEU A 110 0.46 -18.32 2.83
N GLN A 111 -0.39 -17.29 2.83
CA GLN A 111 -1.63 -17.31 3.60
C GLN A 111 -2.53 -18.46 3.13
N ARG A 112 -2.64 -18.64 1.80
CA ARG A 112 -3.40 -19.75 1.22
C ARG A 112 -2.84 -21.11 1.62
N THR A 113 -1.53 -21.31 1.50
CA THR A 113 -0.90 -22.60 1.89
C THR A 113 -1.02 -22.87 3.39
N PHE A 114 -0.92 -21.84 4.23
CA PHE A 114 -1.06 -21.99 5.69
C PHE A 114 -2.47 -22.41 6.09
N LEU A 115 -3.49 -21.76 5.51
CA LEU A 115 -4.90 -22.07 5.79
C LEU A 115 -5.31 -23.46 5.30
N ASP A 116 -4.73 -23.91 4.17
CA ASP A 116 -4.92 -25.25 3.62
C ASP A 116 -4.29 -26.32 4.52
N THR A 117 -3.06 -26.09 5.01
CA THR A 117 -2.34 -27.00 5.92
C THR A 117 -3.08 -27.21 7.26
N GLN A 118 -3.82 -26.21 7.73
CA GLN A 118 -4.62 -26.30 8.96
C GLN A 118 -6.03 -26.90 8.72
N ASN A 119 -6.37 -27.29 7.47
CA ASN A 119 -7.69 -27.79 7.08
C ASN A 119 -8.85 -26.84 7.44
N ILE A 120 -8.59 -25.53 7.44
CA ILE A 120 -9.57 -24.48 7.76
C ILE A 120 -10.40 -24.09 6.53
N VAL A 121 -9.94 -24.43 5.31
CA VAL A 121 -10.57 -24.06 4.03
C VAL A 121 -11.09 -25.30 3.29
N SER A 122 -11.94 -26.09 3.95
CA SER A 122 -12.72 -27.13 3.25
C SER A 122 -14.22 -26.80 3.16
N ALA A 123 -14.73 -25.79 3.87
CA ALA A 123 -16.19 -25.59 3.97
C ALA A 123 -16.76 -24.36 3.25
N ASP A 124 -15.99 -23.33 2.88
CA ASP A 124 -16.60 -22.10 2.36
C ASP A 124 -15.99 -21.62 1.04
N ARG A 125 -16.62 -22.03 -0.06
CA ARG A 125 -16.33 -21.62 -1.45
C ARG A 125 -16.61 -20.13 -1.73
N THR A 126 -16.91 -19.33 -0.72
CA THR A 126 -17.19 -17.89 -0.85
C THR A 126 -15.93 -17.03 -0.87
N LEU A 127 -14.81 -17.47 -0.28
CA LEU A 127 -13.56 -16.69 -0.25
C LEU A 127 -12.95 -16.47 -1.64
N THR A 128 -13.09 -17.43 -2.56
CA THR A 128 -12.53 -17.32 -3.92
C THR A 128 -13.25 -16.27 -4.77
N LYS A 129 -14.53 -15.97 -4.50
CA LYS A 129 -15.28 -14.93 -5.22
C LYS A 129 -14.98 -13.51 -4.74
N ILE A 130 -14.46 -13.35 -3.52
CA ILE A 130 -14.04 -12.05 -2.98
C ILE A 130 -12.69 -11.64 -3.59
N GLU A 131 -11.85 -12.61 -3.94
CA GLU A 131 -10.48 -12.40 -4.42
C GLU A 131 -10.37 -11.94 -5.89
N GLU A 132 -11.27 -12.36 -6.79
CA GLU A 132 -11.30 -11.84 -8.17
C GLU A 132 -11.87 -10.42 -8.26
N LYS A 133 -12.65 -9.99 -7.25
CA LYS A 133 -13.22 -8.65 -7.14
C LYS A 133 -12.31 -7.63 -6.47
N HIS A 134 -11.02 -7.93 -6.29
CA HIS A 134 -9.99 -7.01 -5.79
C HIS A 134 -9.63 -5.88 -6.80
N VAL A 135 -10.64 -5.32 -7.46
CA VAL A 135 -10.60 -4.06 -8.19
C VAL A 135 -11.37 -2.96 -7.43
N ASP A 136 -12.29 -3.29 -6.51
CA ASP A 136 -13.02 -2.28 -5.73
C ASP A 136 -13.21 -2.77 -4.28
N ILE A 137 -12.38 -2.25 -3.35
CA ILE A 137 -12.47 -2.54 -1.91
C ILE A 137 -13.19 -1.38 -1.22
N THR A 138 -14.29 -1.67 -0.51
CA THR A 138 -15.05 -0.71 0.32
C THR A 138 -14.56 -0.70 1.78
N GLU A 139 -14.86 0.39 2.47
CA GLU A 139 -14.31 0.83 3.77
C GLU A 139 -14.42 -0.21 4.92
N HIS A 140 -15.43 -1.08 4.88
CA HIS A 140 -15.65 -2.11 5.89
C HIS A 140 -14.62 -3.25 5.85
N ASP A 141 -14.04 -3.53 4.68
CA ASP A 141 -13.06 -4.60 4.49
C ASP A 141 -11.66 -4.21 5.00
N LEU A 142 -11.36 -2.91 5.04
CA LEU A 142 -10.05 -2.41 5.49
C LEU A 142 -9.88 -2.48 7.01
N ILE A 143 -10.95 -2.22 7.77
CA ILE A 143 -10.92 -2.27 9.24
C ILE A 143 -10.92 -3.73 9.71
N ALA A 144 -11.76 -4.58 9.09
CA ALA A 144 -11.77 -6.00 9.38
C ALA A 144 -10.43 -6.66 9.01
N SER A 145 -9.87 -6.35 7.83
CA SER A 145 -8.56 -6.86 7.42
C SER A 145 -7.44 -6.38 8.32
N SER A 146 -7.38 -5.10 8.71
CA SER A 146 -6.35 -4.58 9.62
C SER A 146 -6.31 -5.30 10.97
N ILE A 147 -7.47 -5.53 11.58
CA ILE A 147 -7.58 -6.20 12.89
C ILE A 147 -7.31 -7.70 12.77
N LEU A 148 -7.90 -8.36 11.77
CA LEU A 148 -7.70 -9.80 11.56
C LEU A 148 -6.24 -10.11 11.19
N HIS A 149 -5.60 -9.29 10.35
CA HIS A 149 -4.21 -9.50 9.92
C HIS A 149 -3.23 -9.31 11.08
N LYS A 150 -3.50 -8.36 11.99
CA LYS A 150 -2.67 -8.15 13.19
C LYS A 150 -2.80 -9.32 14.17
N GLU A 151 -4.01 -9.79 14.45
CA GLU A 151 -4.22 -10.93 15.35
C GLU A 151 -3.67 -12.24 14.78
N LEU A 152 -3.88 -12.49 13.48
CA LEU A 152 -3.34 -13.67 12.81
C LEU A 152 -1.81 -13.64 12.76
N TRP A 153 -1.20 -12.47 12.54
CA TRP A 153 0.26 -12.32 12.56
C TRP A 153 0.83 -12.54 13.97
N LEU A 154 0.20 -11.98 15.01
CA LEU A 154 0.61 -12.21 16.41
C LEU A 154 0.46 -13.67 16.83
N ARG A 155 -0.61 -14.35 16.39
CA ARG A 155 -0.80 -15.79 16.63
C ARG A 155 0.25 -16.62 15.91
N ALA A 156 0.53 -16.32 14.64
CA ALA A 156 1.58 -16.99 13.87
C ALA A 156 2.97 -16.81 14.52
N MET A 157 3.30 -15.60 14.99
CA MET A 157 4.58 -15.33 15.67
C MET A 157 4.71 -16.10 16.99
N LYS A 158 3.64 -16.17 17.80
CA LYS A 158 3.64 -17.00 19.02
C LYS A 158 3.87 -18.49 18.74
N LEU A 159 3.31 -19.01 17.66
CA LEU A 159 3.51 -20.40 17.27
C LEU A 159 4.95 -20.68 16.82
N VAL A 160 5.56 -19.73 16.09
CA VAL A 160 6.98 -19.81 15.72
C VAL A 160 7.88 -19.80 16.95
N GLU A 161 7.63 -18.91 17.93
CA GLU A 161 8.38 -18.89 19.19
C GLU A 161 8.23 -20.19 20.00
N GLN A 162 7.04 -20.76 20.05
CA GLN A 162 6.79 -22.03 20.73
C GLN A 162 7.49 -23.21 20.04
N TRP A 163 7.58 -23.19 18.71
CA TRP A 163 8.32 -24.20 17.96
C TRP A 163 9.83 -24.08 18.21
N LEU A 164 10.38 -22.86 18.20
CA LEU A 164 11.80 -22.62 18.50
C LEU A 164 12.20 -23.14 19.89
N LYS A 165 11.33 -22.95 20.91
CA LYS A 165 11.53 -23.46 22.27
C LYS A 165 11.49 -24.99 22.42
N ARG A 166 10.99 -25.72 21.42
CA ARG A 166 10.96 -27.20 21.42
C ARG A 166 12.12 -27.81 20.65
N VAL A 167 12.80 -27.01 19.82
CA VAL A 167 13.91 -27.42 18.96
C VAL A 167 15.27 -27.01 19.54
N THR A 168 15.27 -26.21 20.62
CA THR A 168 16.43 -25.90 21.47
C THR A 168 16.34 -26.63 22.79
#